data_AF-A0A352KTN0-F1
#
_entry.id   AF-A0A352KTN0-F1
#
_cell.length_a   1.000
_cell.length_b   1.000
_cell.length_c   1.000
_cell.angle_alpha   90.00
_cell.angle_beta   90.00
_cell.angle_gamma   90.00
#
_symmetry.space_group_name_H-M   'P 1'
#
loop_
_entity.id
_entity.type
_entity.pdbx_description
1 polymer ?
#
loop_
_entity_poly.entity_id
_entity_poly.type
_entity_poly.pdbx_seq_one_letter_code
_entity_poly.pdbx_strand_id
1 'polypeptide(L)' 'RLRAPGSIGTSFPEHVRKGRRMAGRMGFDRVSVKDVKIVKVDQENNILAVKGAVPGRKGTLLEISTA' A
#
# COMPACT_ATOMS: atom_id res chain seq x y z
N ARG A 1 24.07 -0.86 -15.32
CA ARG A 1 24.12 -1.64 -14.06
C ARG A 1 23.61 -0.87 -12.83
N LEU A 2 23.89 0.42 -12.68
CA LEU A 2 23.61 1.21 -11.45
C LEU A 2 22.17 1.14 -10.90
N ARG A 3 21.17 0.81 -11.74
CA ARG A 3 19.76 0.67 -11.34
C ARG A 3 19.08 -0.60 -11.89
N ALA A 4 19.86 -1.61 -12.28
CA ALA A 4 19.34 -2.86 -12.84
C ALA A 4 19.12 -3.92 -11.76
N PRO A 5 18.11 -4.82 -11.89
CA PRO A 5 17.75 -5.81 -10.86
C PRO A 5 18.79 -6.92 -10.63
N GLY A 6 19.80 -7.05 -11.50
CA GLY A 6 20.82 -8.11 -11.38
C GLY A 6 20.30 -9.48 -11.83
N SER A 7 20.85 -10.55 -11.24
CA SER A 7 20.49 -11.92 -11.62
C SER A 7 19.06 -12.30 -11.20
N ILE A 8 18.38 -13.04 -12.07
CA ILE A 8 16.97 -13.45 -11.92
C ILE A 8 16.80 -14.95 -11.70
N GLY A 9 17.83 -15.77 -11.96
CA GLY A 9 17.75 -17.23 -12.03
C GLY A 9 18.87 -17.95 -11.29
N THR A 10 18.73 -19.28 -11.20
CA THR A 10 19.69 -20.21 -10.59
C THR A 10 19.77 -21.49 -11.44
N SER A 11 20.85 -22.26 -11.29
CA SER A 11 21.14 -23.43 -12.15
C SER A 11 20.11 -24.56 -12.04
N PHE A 12 19.46 -24.75 -10.89
CA PHE A 12 18.34 -25.67 -10.72
C PHE A 12 17.27 -24.91 -9.93
N PRO A 13 16.02 -24.74 -10.41
CA PRO A 13 15.28 -25.54 -11.40
C PRO A 13 15.25 -25.00 -12.85
N GLU A 14 16.30 -24.33 -13.34
CA GLU A 14 16.43 -23.84 -14.74
C GLU A 14 15.33 -22.89 -15.25
N HIS A 15 14.47 -22.38 -14.35
CA HIS A 15 13.47 -21.38 -14.66
C HIS A 15 13.40 -20.32 -13.57
N VAL A 16 12.78 -19.17 -13.88
CA VAL A 16 12.53 -18.13 -12.88
C VAL A 16 11.43 -18.59 -11.93
N ARG A 17 11.67 -18.49 -10.61
CA ARG A 17 10.66 -18.84 -9.61
C ARG A 17 9.45 -17.91 -9.71
N LYS A 18 8.24 -18.47 -9.70
CA LYS A 18 6.98 -17.69 -9.68
C LYS A 18 6.97 -16.77 -8.44
N GLY A 19 6.47 -15.55 -8.62
CA GLY A 19 6.48 -14.52 -7.57
C GLY A 19 7.81 -13.76 -7.42
N ARG A 20 8.82 -14.01 -8.26
CA ARG A 20 10.04 -13.18 -8.30
C ARG A 20 9.64 -11.74 -8.67
N ARG A 21 9.93 -10.80 -7.77
CA ARG A 21 9.66 -9.36 -7.97
C ARG A 21 10.50 -8.83 -9.13
N MET A 22 9.84 -8.30 -10.14
CA MET A 22 10.46 -7.68 -11.32
C MET A 22 9.74 -6.35 -11.63
N ALA A 23 10.20 -5.62 -12.64
CA ALA A 23 9.57 -4.37 -13.06
C ALA A 23 8.11 -4.62 -13.47
N GLY A 24 7.25 -3.65 -13.19
CA GLY A 24 5.82 -3.72 -13.48
C GLY A 24 5.11 -2.44 -13.04
N ARG A 25 3.80 -2.39 -13.30
CA ARG A 25 2.95 -1.30 -12.83
C ARG A 25 2.78 -1.40 -11.31
N MET A 26 3.09 -0.32 -10.60
CA MET A 26 2.95 -0.21 -9.15
C MET A 26 1.76 0.71 -8.81
N GLY A 27 1.02 0.37 -7.76
CA GLY A 27 -0.07 1.19 -7.24
C GLY A 27 -1.42 0.89 -7.91
N PHE A 28 -2.43 1.69 -7.56
CA PHE A 28 -3.85 1.45 -7.88
C PHE A 28 -4.48 0.24 -7.16
N ASP A 29 -3.73 -0.41 -6.27
CA ASP A 29 -4.23 -1.49 -5.43
C ASP A 29 -5.03 -0.95 -4.22
N ARG A 30 -6.00 -1.72 -3.76
CA ARG A 30 -6.73 -1.45 -2.51
C ARG A 30 -5.84 -1.81 -1.32
N VAL A 31 -5.44 -0.82 -0.53
CA VAL A 31 -4.58 -0.97 0.64
C VAL A 31 -5.32 -0.50 1.90
N SER A 32 -5.14 -1.23 3.01
CA SER A 32 -5.64 -0.84 4.33
C SER A 32 -4.47 -0.61 5.30
N VAL A 33 -4.64 0.37 6.20
CA VAL A 33 -3.71 0.65 7.30
C VAL A 33 -4.43 0.26 8.59
N LYS A 34 -3.79 -0.58 9.39
CA LYS A 34 -4.34 -1.06 10.67
C LYS A 34 -3.93 -0.16 11.82
N ASP A 35 -4.67 -0.22 12.92
CA ASP A 35 -4.37 0.43 14.21
C ASP A 35 -4.22 1.96 14.14
N VAL A 36 -4.99 2.59 13.27
CA VAL A 36 -4.99 4.06 13.14
C VAL A 36 -5.85 4.67 14.25
N LYS A 37 -5.28 5.61 15.01
CA LYS A 37 -5.96 6.24 16.14
C LYS A 37 -6.80 7.45 15.68
N ILE A 38 -8.06 7.50 16.09
CA ILE A 38 -8.93 8.66 15.91
C ILE A 38 -8.66 9.64 17.05
N VAL A 39 -8.27 10.88 16.74
CA VAL A 39 -7.88 11.90 17.73
C VAL A 39 -9.05 12.78 18.10
N LYS A 40 -9.86 13.15 17.12
CA LYS A 40 -11.02 14.02 17.31
C LYS A 40 -12.12 13.64 16.32
N VAL A 41 -13.34 13.64 16.80
CA VAL A 41 -14.55 13.59 15.98
C VAL A 41 -15.26 14.92 16.18
N ASP A 42 -15.38 15.69 15.11
CA ASP A 42 -16.12 16.94 15.08
C ASP A 42 -17.45 16.70 14.37
N GLN A 43 -18.53 16.61 15.15
CA GLN A 43 -19.88 16.32 14.64
C GLN A 43 -20.51 17.52 13.96
N GLU A 44 -20.13 18.76 14.32
CA GLU A 44 -20.70 19.97 13.72
C GLU A 44 -20.24 20.12 12.27
N ASN A 45 -18.96 19.86 12.02
CA ASN A 45 -18.36 19.97 10.70
C ASN A 45 -18.31 18.64 9.92
N ASN A 46 -18.75 17.53 10.54
CA ASN A 46 -18.59 16.16 10.03
C ASN A 46 -17.13 15.81 9.66
N ILE A 47 -16.19 16.23 10.52
CA ILE A 47 -14.75 16.02 10.30
C ILE A 47 -14.22 14.95 11.26
N LEU A 48 -13.50 13.98 10.70
CA LEU A 48 -12.76 12.97 11.45
C LEU A 48 -11.25 13.30 11.40
N ALA A 49 -10.65 13.58 12.56
CA ALA A 49 -9.21 13.77 12.67
C ALA A 49 -8.52 12.45 13.01
N VAL A 50 -7.72 11.96 12.08
CA VAL A 50 -7.02 10.67 12.17
C VAL A 50 -5.53 10.91 12.41
N LYS A 51 -4.94 10.19 13.38
CA LYS A 51 -3.49 10.24 13.65
C LYS A 51 -2.74 9.35 12.67
N GLY A 52 -2.07 9.97 11.71
CA GLY A 52 -1.15 9.29 10.79
C GLY A 52 -1.52 9.48 9.33
N ALA A 53 -1.03 8.58 8.47
CA ALA A 53 -1.27 8.60 7.04
C ALA A 53 -2.43 7.67 6.64
N VAL A 54 -3.23 8.13 5.69
CA VAL A 54 -4.35 7.38 5.12
C VAL A 54 -4.01 7.07 3.65
N PRO A 55 -4.32 5.87 3.14
CA PRO A 55 -3.98 5.49 1.78
C PRO A 55 -4.77 6.30 0.75
N GLY A 56 -4.13 6.64 -0.37
CA GLY A 56 -4.76 7.31 -1.50
C GLY A 56 -4.49 8.81 -1.60
N ARG A 57 -5.08 9.45 -2.61
CA ARG A 57 -4.97 10.89 -2.85
C ARG A 57 -6.09 11.65 -2.14
N LYS A 58 -5.92 12.97 -1.97
CA LYS A 58 -6.98 13.84 -1.44
C LYS A 58 -8.26 13.69 -2.28
N GLY A 59 -9.41 13.51 -1.60
CA GLY A 59 -10.71 13.32 -2.24
C GLY A 59 -11.00 11.90 -2.74
N THR A 60 -10.17 10.91 -2.40
CA THR A 60 -10.49 9.49 -2.66
C THR A 60 -11.54 8.99 -1.66
N LEU A 61 -12.42 8.10 -2.12
CA LEU A 61 -13.33 7.39 -1.22
C LEU A 61 -12.51 6.48 -0.28
N LEU A 62 -12.82 6.56 1.01
CA LEU A 62 -12.20 5.76 2.04
C LEU A 62 -13.28 4.96 2.78
N GLU A 63 -12.97 3.71 3.06
CA GLU A 63 -13.79 2.85 3.91
C GLU A 63 -13.10 2.74 5.27
N ILE A 64 -13.79 3.13 6.33
CA ILE A 64 -13.31 3.04 7.70
C ILE A 64 -14.16 1.97 8.39
N SER A 65 -13.51 0.90 8.82
CA SER A 65 -14.14 -0.17 9.59
C SER A 65 -13.41 -0.37 10.90
N THR A 66 -14.17 -0.61 11.96
CA THR A 66 -13.65 -1.09 13.24
C THR A 66 -13.56 -2.61 13.14
N ALA A 67 -12.40 -3.16 13.48
CA ALA A 67 -12.20 -4.60 13.62
C ALA A 67 -12.58 -5.06 15.04
#